data_AF-A0A2M7RUJ5-F1
#
_entry.id   AF-A0A2M7RUJ5-F1
#
_cell.length_a   1.000
_cell.length_b   1.000
_cell.length_c   1.000
_cell.angle_alpha   90.00
_cell.angle_beta   90.00
_cell.angle_gamma   90.00
#
_symmetry.space_group_name_H-M   'P 1'
#
loop_
_entity.id
_entity.type
_entity.pdbx_description
1 polymer ?
#
loop_
_entity_poly.entity_id
_entity_poly.type
_entity_poly.pdbx_seq_one_letter_code
_entity_poly.pdbx_strand_id
1 'polypeptide(L)'
;MENIDNKTVAEIVTENIKTADVFKKNGIDFCCGGHIAVQEICTKKGVDYETLKEALLRIDEMPKNAHDFNSWELDFLTDYILNTHHKY
;
A
#
# COMPACT_ATOMS: atom_id res chain seq x y z
N MET A 1 -3.92 1.26 -12.10
CA MET A 1 -4.39 0.14 -11.26
C MET A 1 -5.78 -0.24 -11.76
N GLU A 2 -5.95 -1.29 -12.56
CA GLU A 2 -7.28 -1.58 -13.15
C GLU A 2 -8.20 -2.43 -12.27
N ASN A 3 -7.68 -3.07 -11.22
CA ASN A 3 -8.51 -3.90 -10.35
C ASN A 3 -7.97 -3.94 -8.92
N ILE A 4 -8.55 -3.13 -8.03
CA ILE A 4 -8.25 -3.16 -6.58
C ILE A 4 -9.26 -4.01 -5.80
N ASP A 5 -10.32 -4.48 -6.46
CA ASP A 5 -11.49 -5.09 -5.81
C ASP A 5 -11.10 -6.38 -5.07
N ASN A 6 -10.08 -7.10 -5.55
CA ASN A 6 -9.57 -8.33 -4.96
C ASN A 6 -8.21 -8.19 -4.27
N LYS A 7 -7.68 -6.97 -4.15
CA LYS A 7 -6.37 -6.73 -3.53
C LYS A 7 -6.51 -6.50 -2.04
N THR A 8 -5.49 -6.92 -1.32
CA THR A 8 -5.28 -6.56 0.07
C THR A 8 -4.76 -5.13 0.18
N VAL A 9 -4.94 -4.53 1.36
CA VAL A 9 -4.36 -3.21 1.67
C VAL A 9 -2.84 -3.24 1.50
N ALA A 10 -2.17 -4.31 1.95
CA ALA A 10 -0.73 -4.47 1.86
C ALA A 10 -0.25 -4.54 0.41
N GLU A 11 -0.91 -5.30 -0.47
CA GLU A 11 -0.54 -5.40 -1.89
C GLU A 11 -0.58 -4.03 -2.58
N ILE A 12 -1.63 -3.23 -2.32
CA ILE A 12 -1.76 -1.89 -2.90
C ILE A 12 -0.64 -0.97 -2.43
N VAL A 13 -0.30 -1.02 -1.15
CA VAL A 13 0.79 -0.19 -0.59
C VAL A 13 2.16 -0.64 -1.11
N THR A 14 2.37 -1.94 -1.28
CA THR A 14 3.60 -2.48 -1.86
C THR A 14 3.78 -2.03 -3.32
N GLU A 15 2.70 -2.03 -4.11
CA GLU A 15 2.73 -1.54 -5.50
C GLU A 15 2.96 -0.03 -5.60
N ASN A 16 2.40 0.73 -4.66
CA ASN A 16 2.57 2.18 -4.62
C ASN A 16 2.50 2.68 -3.18
N ILE A 17 3.66 2.90 -2.56
CA ILE A 17 3.80 3.33 -1.17
C ILE A 17 3.03 4.62 -0.84
N LYS A 18 2.79 5.49 -1.83
CA LYS A 18 2.02 6.74 -1.64
C LYS A 18 0.56 6.47 -1.28
N THR A 19 0.03 5.29 -1.60
CA THR A 19 -1.34 4.88 -1.23
C THR A 19 -1.49 4.65 0.28
N ALA A 20 -0.39 4.42 1.01
CA ALA A 20 -0.39 4.29 2.46
C ALA A 20 -1.04 5.50 3.16
N ASP A 21 -0.80 6.71 2.64
CA ASP A 21 -1.40 7.94 3.18
C ASP A 21 -2.92 7.96 3.03
N VAL A 22 -3.47 7.38 1.96
CA VAL A 22 -4.91 7.28 1.74
C VAL A 22 -5.53 6.34 2.78
N PHE A 23 -4.94 5.17 3.01
CA PHE A 23 -5.42 4.23 4.03
C PHE A 23 -5.30 4.82 5.44
N LYS A 24 -4.17 5.47 5.76
CA LYS A 24 -3.95 6.12 7.06
C LYS A 24 -4.98 7.21 7.34
N LYS A 25 -5.31 8.05 6.36
CA LYS A 25 -6.36 9.09 6.48
C LYS A 25 -7.75 8.51 6.74
N ASN A 26 -8.02 7.29 6.27
CA ASN A 26 -9.28 6.58 6.48
C ASN A 26 -9.26 5.63 7.69
N GLY A 27 -8.22 5.67 8.54
CA GLY A 27 -8.13 4.82 9.73
C GLY A 27 -7.96 3.32 9.43
N ILE A 28 -7.44 3.01 8.26
CA ILE A 28 -7.13 1.66 7.78
C ILE A 28 -5.64 1.39 8.03
N ASP A 29 -5.34 0.33 8.78
CA ASP A 29 -3.97 -0.10 9.04
C ASP A 29 -3.44 -0.93 7.86
N PHE A 30 -2.32 -0.47 7.29
CA PHE A 30 -1.61 -1.17 6.23
C PHE A 30 -0.35 -1.92 6.74
N CYS A 31 0.06 -1.68 7.98
CA CYS A 31 1.31 -2.18 8.54
C CYS A 31 1.15 -3.57 9.15
N CYS A 32 0.33 -3.73 10.19
CA CYS A 32 0.13 -5.02 10.86
C CYS A 32 -1.13 -5.74 10.37
N GLY A 33 -2.19 -4.98 10.06
CA GLY A 33 -3.48 -5.48 9.58
C GLY A 33 -3.64 -5.54 8.06
N GLY A 34 -2.57 -5.35 7.29
CA GLY A 34 -2.65 -5.10 5.85
C GLY A 34 -3.09 -6.28 4.97
N HIS A 35 -3.08 -7.52 5.48
CA HIS A 35 -3.41 -8.73 4.69
C HIS A 35 -4.91 -8.89 4.36
N ILE A 36 -5.73 -7.90 4.67
CA ILE A 36 -7.18 -7.94 4.49
C ILE A 36 -7.57 -7.28 3.16
N ALA A 37 -8.58 -7.82 2.49
CA ALA A 37 -9.12 -7.22 1.26
C ALA A 37 -9.66 -5.79 1.53
N VAL A 38 -9.46 -4.88 0.56
CA VAL A 38 -9.92 -3.48 0.69
C VAL A 38 -11.43 -3.40 0.95
N GLN A 39 -12.23 -4.18 0.22
CA GLN A 39 -13.68 -4.19 0.38
C GLN A 39 -14.11 -4.63 1.79
N GLU A 40 -13.41 -5.65 2.33
CA GLU A 40 -13.70 -6.18 3.66
C GLU A 40 -13.36 -5.15 4.76
N ILE A 41 -12.21 -4.49 4.67
CA ILE A 41 -11.84 -3.48 5.66
C ILE A 41 -12.70 -2.22 5.57
N CYS A 42 -13.12 -1.82 4.37
CA CYS A 42 -14.08 -0.73 4.19
C CYS A 42 -15.40 -1.03 4.90
N THR A 43 -15.92 -2.25 4.72
CA THR A 43 -17.14 -2.70 5.40
C THR A 43 -17.00 -2.69 6.91
N LYS A 44 -15.87 -3.20 7.44
CA LYS A 44 -15.60 -3.24 8.89
C LYS A 44 -15.44 -1.86 9.52
N LYS A 45 -14.90 -0.89 8.77
CA LYS A 45 -14.59 0.46 9.25
C LYS A 45 -15.69 1.49 8.93
N GLY A 46 -16.70 1.10 8.15
CA GLY A 46 -17.72 2.03 7.65
C GLY A 46 -17.16 3.07 6.68
N VAL A 47 -16.12 2.72 5.93
CA VAL A 47 -15.51 3.58 4.90
C VAL A 47 -16.21 3.32 3.57
N ASP A 48 -16.54 4.39 2.85
CA ASP A 48 -17.12 4.27 1.51
C ASP A 48 -16.08 3.75 0.51
N TYR A 49 -16.37 2.58 -0.07
CA TYR A 49 -15.44 1.89 -0.96
C TYR A 49 -15.15 2.68 -2.23
N GLU A 50 -16.18 3.26 -2.86
CA GLU A 50 -16.03 4.00 -4.12
C GLU A 50 -15.19 5.27 -3.92
N THR A 51 -15.45 6.02 -2.86
CA THR A 51 -14.63 7.21 -2.50
C THR A 51 -13.17 6.83 -2.26
N LEU A 52 -12.92 5.73 -1.55
CA LEU A 52 -11.55 5.24 -1.31
C LEU A 52 -10.88 4.82 -2.62
N LYS A 53 -11.59 4.08 -3.48
CA LYS A 53 -11.13 3.62 -4.79
C LYS A 53 -10.72 4.79 -5.68
N GLU A 54 -11.54 5.82 -5.77
CA GLU A 54 -11.19 7.03 -6.53
C GLU A 54 -9.93 7.72 -5.98
N ALA A 55 -9.81 7.83 -4.65
CA ALA A 55 -8.64 8.43 -4.03
C ALA A 55 -7.35 7.65 -4.32
N LEU A 56 -7.43 6.31 -4.30
CA LEU A 56 -6.31 5.44 -4.65
C LEU A 56 -5.92 5.55 -6.13
N LEU A 57 -6.90 5.60 -7.03
CA LEU A 57 -6.65 5.74 -8.47
C LEU A 57 -5.99 7.07 -8.83
N ARG A 58 -6.37 8.18 -8.16
CA ARG A 58 -5.73 9.49 -8.37
C ARG A 58 -4.25 9.52 -7.97
N ILE A 59 -3.84 8.73 -6.96
CA ILE A 59 -2.43 8.60 -6.57
C ILE A 59 -1.60 7.90 -7.65
N ASP A 60 -2.20 6.98 -8.41
CA ASP A 60 -1.53 6.18 -9.44
C ASP A 60 -1.18 6.98 -10.71
N GLU A 61 -1.78 8.17 -10.89
CA GLU A 61 -1.45 9.09 -11.98
C GLU A 61 -0.10 9.81 -11.77
N MET A 62 0.46 9.76 -10.56
CA MET A 62 1.77 10.33 -10.26
C MET A 62 2.91 9.36 -10.64
N PRO A 63 4.08 9.86 -11.08
CA PRO A 63 5.21 8.99 -11.40
C PRO A 63 5.56 8.04 -10.25
N LYS A 64 5.66 6.76 -10.62
CA LYS A 64 6.00 5.65 -9.73
C LYS A 64 7.50 5.66 -9.48
N ASN A 65 7.93 6.35 -8.42
CA ASN A 65 9.30 6.22 -7.91
C ASN A 65 9.39 5.08 -6.88
N ALA A 66 8.61 4.01 -7.08
CA ALA A 66 8.60 2.86 -6.20
C ALA A 66 9.56 1.81 -6.78
N HIS A 67 10.53 1.38 -5.99
CA HIS A 67 11.28 0.18 -6.29
C HIS A 67 10.35 -1.02 -6.14
N ASP A 68 10.42 -1.97 -7.08
CA ASP A 68 9.77 -3.26 -6.90
C ASP A 68 10.60 -4.12 -5.95
N PHE A 69 10.44 -3.90 -4.65
CA PHE A 69 11.19 -4.61 -3.61
C PHE A 69 10.96 -6.12 -3.64
N ASN A 70 9.84 -6.60 -4.21
CA ASN A 70 9.56 -8.04 -4.34
C ASN A 70 10.48 -8.73 -5.36
N SER A 71 11.09 -7.96 -6.26
CA SER A 71 12.04 -8.47 -7.25
C SER A 71 13.46 -8.61 -6.72
N TRP A 72 13.74 -8.15 -5.50
CA TRP A 72 15.08 -8.12 -4.94
C TRP A 72 15.43 -9.42 -4.25
N GLU A 73 16.68 -9.85 -4.40
CA GLU A 73 17.25 -10.92 -3.59
C GLU A 73 17.24 -10.53 -2.11
N LEU A 74 16.96 -11.51 -1.25
CA LEU A 74 16.75 -11.28 0.18
C LEU A 74 17.97 -10.63 0.86
N ASP A 75 19.18 -11.04 0.47
CA ASP A 75 20.43 -10.48 0.99
C ASP A 75 20.54 -9.00 0.66
N PHE A 76 20.26 -8.63 -0.60
CA PHE A 76 20.30 -7.24 -1.04
C PHE A 76 19.21 -6.38 -0.37
N LEU A 77 18.00 -6.91 -0.24
CA LEU A 77 16.91 -6.23 0.46
C LEU A 77 17.28 -5.94 1.92
N THR A 78 17.90 -6.91 2.59
CA THR A 78 18.36 -6.76 3.97
C THR A 78 19.42 -5.66 4.09
N ASP A 79 20.43 -5.68 3.21
CA ASP A 79 21.47 -4.65 3.17
C ASP A 79 20.92 -3.25 2.89
N TYR A 80 19.94 -3.15 1.97
CA TYR A 80 19.29 -1.89 1.65
C TYR A 80 18.56 -1.30 2.86
N ILE A 81 17.75 -2.11 3.56
CA ILE A 81 17.01 -1.68 4.75
C ILE A 81 17.97 -1.17 5.82
N LEU A 82 19.06 -1.90 6.07
CA LEU A 82 20.07 -1.49 7.05
C LEU A 82 20.72 -0.15 6.69
N ASN A 83 21.14 0.01 5.44
CA ASN A 83 21.89 1.19 5.00
C ASN A 83 21.03 2.43 4.73
N THR A 84 19.74 2.26 4.46
CA THR A 84 18.83 3.33 4.05
C THR A 84 17.86 3.74 5.15
N HIS A 85 17.38 2.77 5.95
CA HIS A 85 16.35 3.01 6.96
C HIS A 85 16.85 2.85 8.40
N HIS A 86 17.92 2.10 8.68
CA HIS A 86 18.44 1.96 10.05
C HIS A 86 19.72 2.77 10.33
N LYS A 87 20.38 3.25 9.28
CA LYS A 87 21.55 4.13 9.37
C LYS A 87 21.11 5.58 9.63
N TYR A 88 20.49 5.81 10.78
CA TYR A 88 20.19 7.16 11.31
C TYR A 88 21.41 7.76 12.01
#